data_AF-A0A9P8Y9X9-F1
#
_entry.id   AF-A0A9P8Y9X9-F1
#
_cell.length_a   1.000
_cell.length_b   1.000
_cell.length_c   1.000
_cell.angle_alpha   90.00
_cell.angle_beta   90.00
_cell.angle_gamma   90.00
#
_symmetry.space_group_name_H-M   'P 1'
#
loop_
_entity.id
_entity.type
_entity.pdbx_description
1 polymer ?
#
loop_
_entity_poly.entity_id
_entity_poly.type
_entity_poly.pdbx_seq_one_letter_code
_entity_poly.pdbx_strand_id
1 'polypeptide(L)'
;MLVQPFVSASTALLSAASVFLFSTPVKANFDVYRTEIIWGNRPSIVWQFWEAQAPNDCPRLFKQPLFEELNNKPNWDSLWGVKCTGSGCSPLDPPGNIDELRLKLNREPLLDWTLSKNRGWSMIGRDGNSYGDCMVFPQGDVTCWFGGYHIQSRRKFRCLSRFTADDLNRPALGGRDLADENADSATRVLTGAMTFEQFIGKEYGTSPAGLEIRPSVL
;
A
#
# COMPACT_ATOMS: atom_id res chain seq x y z
N MET A 1 -51.47 -38.45 -64.39
CA MET A 1 -50.13 -38.24 -63.81
C MET A 1 -49.88 -36.75 -63.71
N LEU A 2 -49.99 -36.18 -62.51
CA LEU A 2 -49.58 -34.81 -62.21
C LEU A 2 -48.84 -34.87 -60.87
N VAL A 3 -47.54 -34.57 -60.91
CA VAL A 3 -46.62 -34.62 -59.77
C VAL A 3 -46.51 -33.20 -59.22
N GLN A 4 -46.82 -33.00 -57.94
CA GLN A 4 -46.54 -31.76 -57.21
C GLN A 4 -45.17 -31.84 -56.53
N PRO A 5 -44.36 -30.76 -56.51
CA PRO A 5 -43.18 -30.70 -55.67
C PRO A 5 -43.53 -30.12 -54.28
N PHE A 6 -43.16 -30.87 -53.25
CA PHE A 6 -43.05 -30.36 -51.87
C PHE A 6 -41.80 -29.49 -51.76
N VAL A 7 -41.97 -28.21 -51.40
CA VAL A 7 -40.87 -27.34 -51.00
C VAL A 7 -40.80 -27.35 -49.47
N SER A 8 -39.76 -27.98 -48.93
CA SER A 8 -39.47 -27.98 -47.49
C SER A 8 -38.62 -26.75 -47.16
N ALA A 9 -39.15 -25.86 -46.31
CA ALA A 9 -38.44 -24.69 -45.82
C ALA A 9 -37.61 -25.07 -44.60
N SER A 10 -36.28 -25.13 -44.77
CA SER A 10 -35.33 -25.33 -43.68
C SER A 10 -35.11 -24.01 -42.93
N THR A 11 -35.71 -23.88 -41.75
CA THR A 11 -35.48 -22.75 -40.84
C THR A 11 -34.13 -22.94 -40.15
N ALA A 12 -33.12 -22.18 -40.57
CA ALA A 12 -31.81 -22.14 -39.90
C ALA A 12 -31.91 -21.31 -38.60
N LEU A 13 -31.75 -21.97 -37.45
CA LEU A 13 -31.58 -21.32 -36.15
C LEU A 13 -30.17 -20.71 -36.08
N LEU A 14 -30.09 -19.38 -36.15
CA LEU A 14 -28.88 -18.62 -35.84
C LEU A 14 -28.64 -18.63 -34.33
N SER A 15 -27.72 -19.47 -33.85
CA SER A 15 -27.19 -19.38 -32.49
C SER A 15 -26.34 -18.13 -32.35
N ALA A 16 -26.85 -17.11 -31.67
CA ALA A 16 -26.07 -15.96 -31.25
C ALA A 16 -25.09 -16.39 -30.16
N ALA A 17 -23.82 -16.55 -30.53
CA ALA A 17 -22.74 -16.77 -29.57
C ALA A 17 -22.46 -15.45 -28.83
N SER A 18 -22.97 -15.32 -27.61
CA SER A 18 -22.60 -14.23 -26.70
C SER A 18 -21.12 -14.39 -26.32
N VAL A 19 -20.25 -13.62 -26.98
CA VAL A 19 -18.87 -13.42 -26.55
C VAL A 19 -18.92 -12.62 -25.25
N PHE A 20 -18.93 -13.33 -24.11
CA PHE A 20 -18.57 -12.74 -22.84
C PHE A 20 -17.10 -12.33 -22.94
N LEU A 21 -16.87 -11.05 -23.22
CA LEU A 21 -15.58 -10.41 -23.01
C LEU A 21 -15.28 -10.57 -21.53
N PHE A 22 -14.47 -11.57 -21.19
CA PHE A 22 -13.86 -11.71 -19.87
C PHE A 22 -12.93 -10.51 -19.70
N SER A 23 -13.47 -9.39 -19.24
CA SER A 23 -12.71 -8.29 -18.67
C SER A 23 -11.86 -8.91 -17.58
N THR A 24 -10.57 -9.11 -17.86
CA THR A 24 -9.61 -9.44 -16.81
C THR A 24 -9.80 -8.38 -15.72
N PRO A 25 -9.98 -8.78 -14.45
CA PRO A 25 -10.11 -7.81 -13.39
C PRO A 25 -8.89 -6.91 -13.47
N VAL A 26 -9.13 -5.60 -13.61
CA VAL A 26 -8.06 -4.60 -13.65
C VAL A 26 -7.26 -4.78 -12.37
N LYS A 27 -6.06 -5.36 -12.49
CA LYS A 27 -5.14 -5.47 -11.37
C LYS A 27 -4.69 -4.05 -11.05
N ALA A 28 -4.99 -3.58 -9.85
CA ALA A 28 -4.41 -2.36 -9.33
C ALA A 28 -2.89 -2.52 -9.26
N ASN A 29 -2.17 -1.45 -9.57
CA ASN A 29 -0.72 -1.43 -9.58
C ASN A 29 -0.26 -0.46 -8.50
N PHE A 30 0.60 -0.88 -7.59
CA PHE A 30 1.22 0.04 -6.64
C PHE A 30 2.66 -0.34 -6.32
N ASP A 31 3.43 0.67 -5.96
CA ASP A 31 4.81 0.55 -5.53
C ASP A 31 4.90 0.61 -4.00
N VAL A 32 5.72 -0.28 -3.43
CA VAL A 32 6.00 -0.37 -2.00
C VAL A 32 7.34 0.28 -1.73
N TYR A 33 7.35 1.26 -0.84
CA TYR A 33 8.54 1.99 -0.43
C TYR A 33 8.84 1.75 1.05
N ARG A 34 10.12 1.54 1.34
CA ARG A 34 10.66 1.66 2.70
C ARG A 34 11.26 3.04 2.83
N THR A 35 10.78 3.81 3.78
CA THR A 35 11.13 5.21 3.97
C THR A 35 11.83 5.40 5.31
N GLU A 36 13.02 5.99 5.26
CA GLU A 36 13.73 6.45 6.46
C GLU A 36 13.52 7.95 6.62
N ILE A 37 13.03 8.34 7.78
CA ILE A 37 12.91 9.73 8.21
C ILE A 37 14.03 9.97 9.21
N ILE A 38 14.90 10.93 8.93
CA ILE A 38 16.11 11.18 9.70
C ILE A 38 16.04 12.61 10.25
N TRP A 39 16.18 12.72 11.57
CA TRP A 39 16.34 13.99 12.26
C TRP A 39 17.62 13.95 13.11
N GLY A 40 18.60 14.78 12.75
CA GLY A 40 19.96 14.65 13.30
C GLY A 40 20.53 13.25 13.02
N ASN A 41 20.92 12.54 14.08
CA ASN A 41 21.45 11.17 14.01
C ASN A 41 20.41 10.09 14.37
N ARG A 42 19.12 10.40 14.30
CA ARG A 42 18.03 9.50 14.71
C ARG A 42 17.19 9.08 13.50
N PRO A 43 17.54 7.96 12.84
CA PRO A 43 16.72 7.40 11.77
C PRO A 43 15.49 6.69 12.39
N SER A 44 14.32 6.92 11.81
CA SER A 44 13.11 6.16 12.08
C SER A 44 12.56 5.60 10.77
N ILE A 45 12.04 4.36 10.83
CA ILE A 45 11.70 3.56 9.64
C ILE A 45 10.19 3.44 9.53
N VAL A 46 9.67 3.76 8.35
CA VAL A 46 8.27 3.61 7.98
C VAL A 46 8.16 3.02 6.58
N TRP A 47 6.96 2.60 6.23
CA TRP A 47 6.61 2.10 4.90
C TRP A 47 5.55 3.01 4.29
N GLN A 48 5.58 3.11 2.96
CA GLN A 48 4.64 3.91 2.17
C GLN A 48 4.22 3.14 0.92
N PHE A 49 2.99 3.38 0.46
CA PHE A 49 2.40 2.72 -0.71
C PHE A 49 1.92 3.78 -1.71
N TRP A 50 2.24 3.64 -2.99
CA TRP A 50 1.92 4.62 -4.02
C TRP A 50 1.35 3.94 -5.27
N GLU A 51 0.29 4.45 -5.89
CA GLU A 51 -0.29 3.88 -7.14
C GLU A 51 0.73 3.81 -8.29
N ALA A 52 1.77 4.63 -8.22
CA ALA A 52 2.85 4.66 -9.19
C ALA A 52 4.15 4.98 -8.45
N GLN A 53 5.19 5.33 -9.22
CA GLN A 53 6.42 5.84 -8.64
C GLN A 53 6.13 7.04 -7.72
N ALA A 54 6.72 7.03 -6.53
CA ALA A 54 6.61 8.13 -5.59
C ALA A 54 7.06 9.45 -6.25
N PRO A 55 6.36 10.57 -6.01
CA PRO A 55 6.71 11.84 -6.63
C PRO A 55 8.04 12.33 -6.08
N ASN A 56 8.84 12.98 -6.92
CA ASN A 56 10.05 13.69 -6.49
C ASN A 56 9.72 15.07 -5.87
N ASP A 57 8.59 15.14 -5.16
CA ASP A 57 8.03 16.36 -4.58
C ASP A 57 7.91 16.17 -3.07
N CYS A 58 8.81 16.85 -2.35
CA CYS A 58 8.96 16.78 -0.91
C CYS A 58 7.63 16.91 -0.15
N PRO A 59 6.89 18.04 -0.25
CA PRO A 59 5.58 18.19 0.36
C PRO A 59 4.61 17.02 0.14
N ARG A 60 4.63 16.38 -1.03
CA ARG A 60 3.75 15.23 -1.29
C ARG A 60 4.20 13.96 -0.57
N LEU A 61 5.50 13.72 -0.43
CA LEU A 61 6.02 12.58 0.34
C LEU A 61 5.59 12.64 1.81
N PHE A 62 5.57 13.84 2.41
CA PHE A 62 5.16 14.03 3.82
C PHE A 62 3.66 13.86 4.04
N LYS A 63 2.83 14.13 3.02
CA LYS A 63 1.37 13.95 3.10
C LYS A 63 0.94 12.50 2.99
N GLN A 64 1.83 11.64 2.50
CA GLN A 64 1.51 10.23 2.31
C GLN A 64 1.46 9.50 3.67
N PRO A 65 0.44 8.66 3.91
CA PRO A 65 0.35 7.87 5.12
C PRO A 65 1.60 7.03 5.37
N LEU A 66 2.04 7.02 6.63
CA LEU A 66 3.22 6.33 7.12
C LEU A 66 2.80 5.11 7.92
N PHE A 67 3.40 3.96 7.62
CA PHE A 67 3.16 2.71 8.34
C PHE A 67 4.41 2.31 9.12
N GLU A 68 4.31 2.19 10.44
CA GLU A 68 5.46 1.87 11.29
C GLU A 68 6.02 0.48 10.97
N GLU A 69 7.35 0.36 10.96
CA GLU A 69 8.02 -0.93 10.95
C GLU A 69 8.07 -1.56 12.36
N LEU A 70 7.56 -2.77 12.50
CA LEU A 70 7.33 -3.44 13.78
C LEU A 70 8.40 -4.48 14.15
N ASN A 71 9.51 -4.54 13.42
CA ASN A 71 10.54 -5.57 13.55
C ASN A 71 11.12 -5.74 14.96
N ASN A 72 11.26 -4.64 15.69
CA ASN A 72 11.83 -4.62 17.03
C ASN A 72 10.78 -4.63 18.14
N LYS A 73 9.51 -4.96 17.84
CA LYS A 73 8.42 -4.95 18.82
C LYS A 73 8.12 -6.39 19.28
N PRO A 74 8.22 -6.70 20.59
CA PRO A 74 8.04 -8.07 21.10
C PRO A 74 6.62 -8.63 20.92
N ASN A 75 5.63 -7.78 20.66
CA ASN A 75 4.22 -8.18 20.46
C ASN A 75 3.67 -7.73 19.09
N TRP A 76 4.50 -7.77 18.04
CA TRP A 76 4.09 -7.29 16.71
C TRP A 76 2.77 -7.90 16.21
N ASP A 77 2.46 -9.15 16.58
CA ASP A 77 1.23 -9.84 16.17
C ASP A 77 -0.06 -9.16 16.68
N SER A 78 0.01 -8.36 17.75
CA SER A 78 -1.13 -7.57 18.26
C SER A 78 -1.12 -6.12 17.77
N LEU A 79 -0.06 -5.68 17.09
CA LEU A 79 0.09 -4.33 16.56
C LEU A 79 -0.37 -4.23 15.11
N TRP A 80 -0.42 -3.00 14.60
CA TRP A 80 -0.82 -2.65 13.23
C TRP A 80 0.30 -1.86 12.57
N GLY A 81 0.72 -2.26 11.39
CA GLY A 81 1.91 -1.75 10.72
C GLY A 81 2.52 -2.79 9.80
N VAL A 82 3.82 -2.65 9.56
CA VAL A 82 4.57 -3.49 8.63
C VAL A 82 5.63 -4.27 9.39
N LYS A 83 5.76 -5.57 9.10
CA LYS A 83 6.88 -6.39 9.51
C LYS A 83 7.70 -6.77 8.29
N CYS A 84 9.01 -6.63 8.38
CA CYS A 84 9.96 -6.99 7.34
C CYS A 84 11.02 -7.93 7.91
N THR A 85 11.25 -9.09 7.31
CA THR A 85 12.33 -10.01 7.69
C THR A 85 13.29 -10.26 6.54
N GLY A 86 14.51 -10.69 6.86
CA GLY A 86 15.61 -10.86 5.91
C GLY A 86 16.50 -9.63 5.82
N SER A 87 17.68 -9.76 5.20
CA SER A 87 18.65 -8.66 5.13
C SER A 87 18.19 -7.52 4.22
N GLY A 88 17.32 -7.79 3.23
CA GLY A 88 16.79 -6.75 2.34
C GLY A 88 15.92 -5.68 3.00
N CYS A 89 15.59 -5.86 4.29
CA CYS A 89 14.93 -4.86 5.12
C CYS A 89 15.84 -3.71 5.52
N SER A 90 17.16 -3.82 5.36
CA SER A 90 18.06 -2.69 5.53
C SER A 90 17.86 -1.65 4.40
N PRO A 91 18.19 -0.36 4.64
CA PRO A 91 18.06 0.69 3.63
C PRO A 91 18.91 0.43 2.37
N LEU A 92 20.13 -0.08 2.55
CA LEU A 92 21.10 -0.26 1.47
C LEU A 92 21.06 -1.65 0.83
N ASP A 93 20.36 -2.60 1.47
CA ASP A 93 20.34 -3.97 0.99
C ASP A 93 19.32 -4.15 -0.16
N PRO A 94 19.65 -4.98 -1.16
CA PRO A 94 18.75 -5.27 -2.27
C PRO A 94 17.39 -5.79 -1.78
N PRO A 95 16.25 -5.35 -2.35
CA PRO A 95 14.93 -5.80 -1.91
C PRO A 95 14.71 -7.31 -2.10
N GLY A 96 15.42 -7.94 -3.04
CA GLY A 96 15.39 -9.39 -3.24
C GLY A 96 15.96 -10.21 -2.07
N ASN A 97 16.58 -9.55 -1.09
CA ASN A 97 17.04 -10.16 0.16
C ASN A 97 16.03 -10.04 1.31
N ILE A 98 14.86 -9.44 1.08
CA ILE A 98 13.73 -9.58 1.99
C ILE A 98 13.31 -11.05 1.94
N ASP A 99 12.93 -11.64 3.07
CA ASP A 99 12.37 -12.98 3.13
C ASP A 99 10.85 -12.92 3.25
N GLU A 100 10.36 -12.02 4.10
CA GLU A 100 8.95 -11.75 4.32
C GLU A 100 8.68 -10.24 4.48
N LEU A 101 7.62 -9.75 3.85
CA LEU A 101 7.05 -8.43 4.13
C LEU A 101 5.55 -8.60 4.43
N ARG A 102 5.14 -8.35 5.67
CA ARG A 102 3.75 -8.46 6.09
C ARG A 102 3.18 -7.09 6.44
N LEU A 103 2.02 -6.77 5.91
CA LEU A 103 1.22 -5.61 6.29
C LEU A 103 0.02 -6.08 7.10
N LYS A 104 -0.26 -5.40 8.21
CA LYS A 104 -1.44 -5.65 9.02
C LYS A 104 -2.10 -4.33 9.41
N LEU A 105 -3.30 -4.07 8.89
CA LEU A 105 -4.09 -2.87 9.15
C LEU A 105 -5.44 -3.24 9.72
N ASN A 106 -5.88 -2.50 10.74
CA ASN A 106 -7.20 -2.67 11.32
C ASN A 106 -8.21 -1.81 10.58
N ARG A 107 -8.90 -2.43 9.62
CA ARG A 107 -9.91 -1.82 8.75
C ARG A 107 -10.97 -2.85 8.40
N GLU A 108 -12.05 -2.40 7.79
CA GLU A 108 -13.08 -3.26 7.20
C GLU A 108 -13.09 -3.11 5.67
N PRO A 109 -12.82 -4.19 4.90
CA PRO A 109 -12.36 -5.50 5.36
C PRO A 109 -10.95 -5.44 5.97
N LEU A 110 -10.64 -6.39 6.85
CA LEU A 110 -9.31 -6.51 7.45
C LEU A 110 -8.26 -6.68 6.34
N LEU A 111 -7.25 -5.79 6.34
CA LEU A 111 -6.14 -5.86 5.39
C LEU A 111 -4.92 -6.43 6.11
N ASP A 112 -4.77 -7.76 6.01
CA ASP A 112 -3.64 -8.52 6.55
C ASP A 112 -3.11 -9.42 5.43
N TRP A 113 -1.95 -9.07 4.88
CA TRP A 113 -1.32 -9.82 3.80
C TRP A 113 0.19 -9.91 3.98
N THR A 114 0.76 -10.92 3.36
CA THR A 114 2.19 -11.25 3.41
C THR A 114 2.73 -11.45 1.99
N LEU A 115 3.89 -10.85 1.71
CA LEU A 115 4.75 -11.19 0.57
C LEU A 115 5.87 -12.08 1.09
N SER A 116 6.12 -13.22 0.43
CA SER A 116 7.22 -14.12 0.83
C SER A 116 8.09 -14.49 -0.36
N LYS A 117 9.41 -14.43 -0.18
CA LYS A 117 10.40 -14.77 -1.21
C LYS A 117 10.26 -16.21 -1.71
N ASN A 118 10.05 -17.15 -0.78
CA ASN A 118 9.86 -18.58 -1.09
C ASN A 118 8.57 -18.90 -1.85
N ARG A 119 7.66 -17.93 -2.00
CA ARG A 119 6.41 -18.04 -2.76
C ARG A 119 6.41 -17.14 -4.00
N GLY A 120 7.60 -16.75 -4.47
CA GLY A 120 7.76 -15.90 -5.65
C GLY A 120 7.11 -14.53 -5.47
N TRP A 121 7.04 -14.00 -4.24
CA TRP A 121 6.43 -12.70 -3.92
C TRP A 121 4.93 -12.59 -4.20
N SER A 122 4.22 -13.72 -4.16
CA SER A 122 2.76 -13.73 -4.13
C SER A 122 2.25 -13.00 -2.89
N MET A 123 1.23 -12.15 -3.05
CA MET A 123 0.56 -11.46 -1.95
C MET A 123 -0.53 -12.35 -1.38
N ILE A 124 -0.28 -12.96 -0.22
CA ILE A 124 -1.17 -13.93 0.40
C ILE A 124 -1.83 -13.32 1.63
N GLY A 125 -3.16 -13.36 1.69
CA GLY A 125 -3.92 -12.94 2.86
C GLY A 125 -3.80 -13.90 4.02
N ARG A 126 -4.20 -13.44 5.22
CA ARG A 126 -4.35 -14.31 6.40
C ARG A 126 -5.35 -15.45 6.18
N ASP A 127 -6.32 -15.26 5.28
CA ASP A 127 -7.28 -16.27 4.84
C ASP A 127 -6.69 -17.34 3.90
N GLY A 128 -5.41 -17.21 3.53
CA GLY A 128 -4.71 -18.12 2.63
C GLY A 128 -4.95 -17.85 1.14
N ASN A 129 -5.78 -16.87 0.79
CA ASN A 129 -6.06 -16.53 -0.61
C ASN A 129 -4.96 -15.64 -1.19
N SER A 130 -4.70 -15.79 -2.49
CA SER A 130 -3.84 -14.85 -3.22
C SER A 130 -4.63 -13.60 -3.61
N TYR A 131 -4.06 -12.44 -3.32
CA TYR A 131 -4.62 -11.12 -3.59
C TYR A 131 -3.90 -10.40 -4.73
N GLY A 132 -2.82 -10.97 -5.22
CA GLY A 132 -1.99 -10.37 -6.25
C GLY A 132 -0.60 -10.96 -6.26
N ASP A 133 0.21 -10.44 -7.16
CA ASP A 133 1.61 -10.82 -7.33
C ASP A 133 2.47 -9.56 -7.25
N CYS A 134 3.57 -9.63 -6.52
CA CYS A 134 4.55 -8.56 -6.48
C CYS A 134 5.85 -9.01 -7.13
N MET A 135 6.67 -8.03 -7.52
CA MET A 135 8.02 -8.26 -8.03
C MET A 135 8.97 -7.25 -7.41
N VAL A 136 10.22 -7.68 -7.22
CA VAL A 136 11.31 -6.81 -6.77
C VAL A 136 11.49 -5.69 -7.79
N PHE A 137 11.41 -4.43 -7.34
CA PHE A 137 11.38 -3.28 -8.24
C PHE A 137 12.22 -2.09 -7.70
N PRO A 138 13.56 -2.24 -7.61
CA PRO A 138 14.45 -1.39 -6.78
C PRO A 138 14.78 0.00 -7.34
N GLN A 139 14.25 0.39 -8.50
CA GLN A 139 14.58 1.70 -9.09
C GLN A 139 13.68 2.81 -8.53
N GLY A 140 13.98 4.10 -8.78
CA GLY A 140 13.03 5.18 -8.46
C GLY A 140 12.98 5.56 -6.97
N ASP A 141 14.14 5.47 -6.31
CA ASP A 141 14.36 6.02 -4.98
C ASP A 141 14.19 7.54 -4.98
N VAL A 142 13.70 8.07 -3.87
CA VAL A 142 13.45 9.50 -3.70
C VAL A 142 14.09 9.97 -2.40
N THR A 143 14.84 11.06 -2.48
CA THR A 143 15.47 11.71 -1.33
C THR A 143 14.96 13.14 -1.23
N CYS A 144 14.66 13.57 -0.02
CA CYS A 144 14.04 14.86 0.23
C CYS A 144 14.54 15.51 1.53
N TRP A 145 14.65 16.84 1.54
CA TRP A 145 14.93 17.64 2.73
C TRP A 145 13.80 18.64 2.99
N PHE A 146 13.22 18.63 4.19
CA PHE A 146 12.16 19.56 4.57
C PHE A 146 12.09 19.75 6.09
N GLY A 147 12.04 21.00 6.57
CA GLY A 147 11.87 21.27 7.99
C GLY A 147 12.95 20.69 8.91
N GLY A 148 14.18 20.48 8.41
CA GLY A 148 15.26 19.82 9.15
C GLY A 148 15.17 18.29 9.19
N TYR A 149 14.19 17.70 8.52
CA TYR A 149 14.08 16.27 8.29
C TYR A 149 14.65 15.89 6.93
N HIS A 150 15.39 14.79 6.91
CA HIS A 150 15.88 14.15 5.71
C HIS A 150 15.10 12.86 5.49
N ILE A 151 14.39 12.77 4.38
CA ILE A 151 13.66 11.57 3.98
C ILE A 151 14.45 10.84 2.90
N GLN A 152 14.62 9.53 3.09
CA GLN A 152 15.12 8.62 2.08
C GLN A 152 14.09 7.51 1.85
N SER A 153 13.39 7.56 0.73
CA SER A 153 12.39 6.57 0.35
C SER A 153 12.97 5.66 -0.72
N ARG A 154 13.06 4.36 -0.42
CA ARG A 154 13.64 3.34 -1.29
C ARG A 154 12.54 2.43 -1.82
N ARG A 155 12.42 2.31 -3.15
CA ARG A 155 11.41 1.41 -3.73
C ARG A 155 11.85 -0.04 -3.53
N LYS A 156 10.96 -0.88 -3.02
CA LYS A 156 11.25 -2.30 -2.76
C LYS A 156 10.51 -3.20 -3.74
N PHE A 157 9.20 -3.01 -3.88
CA PHE A 157 8.34 -3.87 -4.72
C PHE A 157 7.42 -3.06 -5.62
N ARG A 158 7.00 -3.69 -6.71
CA ARG A 158 5.81 -3.33 -7.47
C ARG A 158 4.82 -4.48 -7.38
N CYS A 159 3.57 -4.17 -7.07
CA CYS A 159 2.50 -5.14 -6.84
C CYS A 159 1.38 -4.96 -7.85
N LEU A 160 0.92 -6.07 -8.44
CA LEU A 160 -0.27 -6.17 -9.26
C LEU A 160 -1.33 -6.95 -8.47
N SER A 161 -2.24 -6.23 -7.84
CA SER A 161 -3.14 -6.80 -6.84
C SER A 161 -4.59 -6.36 -7.01
N ARG A 162 -5.48 -6.92 -6.19
CA ARG A 162 -6.87 -6.49 -6.07
C ARG A 162 -7.04 -5.20 -5.25
N PHE A 163 -5.98 -4.75 -4.58
CA PHE A 163 -5.97 -3.54 -3.76
C PHE A 163 -5.14 -2.45 -4.44
N THR A 164 -5.68 -1.24 -4.41
CA THR A 164 -5.00 -0.01 -4.79
C THR A 164 -4.13 0.49 -3.63
N ALA A 165 -3.14 1.34 -3.89
CA ALA A 165 -2.46 2.06 -2.81
C ALA A 165 -3.46 2.89 -2.00
N ASP A 166 -4.46 3.49 -2.64
CA ASP A 166 -5.52 4.23 -1.98
C ASP A 166 -6.30 3.36 -0.97
N ASP A 167 -6.61 2.10 -1.30
CA ASP A 167 -7.21 1.17 -0.33
C ASP A 167 -6.33 0.99 0.93
N LEU A 168 -5.00 0.96 0.74
CA LEU A 168 -4.01 0.89 1.82
C LEU A 168 -3.84 2.22 2.55
N ASN A 169 -4.02 3.35 1.88
CA ASN A 169 -3.76 4.69 2.43
C ASN A 169 -5.00 5.35 3.07
N ARG A 170 -6.21 4.88 2.77
CA ARG A 170 -7.45 5.44 3.34
C ARG A 170 -7.44 5.38 4.88
N PRO A 171 -7.96 6.39 5.58
CA PRO A 171 -8.19 6.25 7.02
C PRO A 171 -9.14 5.07 7.30
N ALA A 172 -8.97 4.37 8.43
CA ALA A 172 -9.91 3.30 8.79
C ALA A 172 -11.32 3.87 8.93
N LEU A 173 -12.30 3.22 8.28
CA LEU A 173 -13.70 3.58 8.41
C LEU A 173 -14.23 3.03 9.74
N GLY A 174 -14.17 3.87 10.78
CA GLY A 174 -14.77 3.63 12.09
C GLY A 174 -14.65 4.90 12.95
N GLY A 175 -15.59 5.84 12.95
CA GLY A 175 -16.93 5.81 12.36
C GLY A 175 -17.37 7.17 11.80
N ARG A 176 -18.58 7.18 11.24
CA ARG A 176 -19.31 8.40 10.89
C ARG A 176 -19.37 9.34 12.10
N ASP A 177 -19.22 10.64 11.83
CA ASP A 177 -19.57 11.76 12.71
C ASP A 177 -18.88 11.82 14.09
N LEU A 178 -17.56 12.05 14.10
CA LEU A 178 -16.96 12.90 15.13
C LEU A 178 -15.98 13.87 14.47
N ALA A 179 -16.54 14.96 13.94
CA ALA A 179 -15.87 16.23 13.94
C ALA A 179 -15.65 16.62 15.41
N ASP A 180 -14.55 16.14 15.99
CA ASP A 180 -14.09 16.61 17.28
C ASP A 180 -12.58 16.78 17.19
N GLU A 181 -12.14 18.02 17.40
CA GLU A 181 -10.75 18.52 17.23
C GLU A 181 -9.77 17.93 18.27
N ASN A 182 -10.05 16.74 18.80
CA ASN A 182 -9.37 16.17 19.95
C ASN A 182 -9.09 14.66 19.78
N ALA A 183 -8.71 14.23 18.58
CA ALA A 183 -8.29 12.86 18.31
C ALA A 183 -6.97 12.52 19.03
N ASP A 184 -7.14 12.14 20.30
CA ASP A 184 -6.15 11.64 21.24
C ASP A 184 -5.51 10.33 20.73
N SER A 185 -4.42 9.93 21.37
CA SER A 185 -3.55 8.80 21.06
C SER A 185 -4.26 7.45 20.81
N ALA A 186 -5.54 7.33 21.15
CA ALA A 186 -6.38 6.15 20.93
C ALA A 186 -6.63 5.84 19.44
N THR A 187 -6.85 6.83 18.57
CA THR A 187 -7.06 6.57 17.12
C THR A 187 -5.77 6.08 16.44
N ARG A 188 -4.61 6.39 17.03
CA ARG A 188 -3.25 6.05 16.53
C ARG A 188 -2.95 4.55 16.60
N VAL A 189 -3.54 3.86 17.57
CA VAL A 189 -3.41 2.40 17.76
C VAL A 189 -4.37 1.64 16.85
N LEU A 190 -5.39 2.28 16.29
CA LEU A 190 -6.51 1.57 15.69
C LEU A 190 -6.40 1.32 14.18
N THR A 191 -5.38 1.81 13.46
CA THR A 191 -5.37 1.67 11.99
C THR A 191 -4.03 1.29 11.37
N GLY A 192 -2.91 1.55 12.05
CA GLY A 192 -1.55 1.33 11.54
C GLY A 192 -1.00 2.42 10.60
N ALA A 193 -1.84 3.35 10.15
CA ALA A 193 -1.46 4.49 9.32
C ALA A 193 -1.33 5.77 10.16
N MET A 194 -0.28 6.57 9.93
CA MET A 194 -0.06 7.86 10.59
C MET A 194 0.24 8.96 9.55
N THR A 195 -0.19 10.18 9.85
CA THR A 195 0.33 11.38 9.18
C THR A 195 1.78 11.65 9.61
N PHE A 196 2.49 12.48 8.87
CA PHE A 196 3.85 12.87 9.24
C PHE A 196 3.90 13.56 10.60
N GLU A 197 2.99 14.48 10.89
CA GLU A 197 2.95 15.23 12.16
C GLU A 197 2.72 14.28 13.34
N GLN A 198 1.81 13.31 13.18
CA GLN A 198 1.57 12.28 14.19
C GLN A 198 2.80 11.40 14.42
N PHE A 199 3.47 11.01 13.33
CA PHE A 199 4.68 10.20 13.40
C PHE A 199 5.81 10.95 14.10
N ILE A 200 6.05 12.21 13.73
CA ILE A 200 7.07 13.04 14.38
C ILE A 200 6.76 13.23 15.86
N GLY A 201 5.51 13.53 16.19
CA GLY A 201 5.02 13.65 17.56
C GLY A 201 5.34 12.44 18.43
N LYS A 202 5.17 11.25 17.85
CA LYS A 202 5.42 9.96 18.49
C LYS A 202 6.91 9.63 18.63
N GLU A 203 7.67 9.77 17.55
CA GLU A 203 9.06 9.29 17.50
C GLU A 203 10.06 10.30 18.09
N TYR A 204 9.80 11.59 17.95
CA TYR A 204 10.74 12.66 18.33
C TYR A 204 10.21 13.59 19.44
N GLY A 205 8.96 13.41 19.90
CA GLY A 205 8.32 14.28 20.88
C GLY A 205 7.59 15.46 20.24
N THR A 206 7.33 16.54 20.99
CA THR A 206 6.65 17.73 20.47
C THR A 206 7.30 18.19 19.17
N SER A 207 6.49 18.30 18.11
CA SER A 207 6.91 18.84 16.80
C SER A 207 7.74 20.11 17.02
N PRO A 208 8.90 20.29 16.38
CA PRO A 208 9.64 21.53 16.49
C PRO A 208 8.68 22.68 16.16
N ALA A 209 8.40 23.52 17.14
CA ALA A 209 7.56 24.70 16.98
C ALA A 209 8.20 25.56 15.87
N GLY A 210 7.64 25.50 14.66
CA GLY A 210 8.25 26.10 13.48
C GLY A 210 7.91 25.44 12.14
N LEU A 211 7.38 24.21 12.12
CA LEU A 211 6.82 23.60 10.91
C LEU A 211 5.40 24.10 10.64
N GLU A 212 5.26 25.40 10.43
CA GLU A 212 4.08 25.94 9.76
C GLU A 212 4.19 25.47 8.30
N ILE A 213 3.43 24.41 7.94
CA ILE A 213 3.24 24.02 6.55
C ILE A 213 2.43 25.13 5.90
N ARG A 214 3.10 26.23 5.55
CA ARG A 214 2.48 27.28 4.77
C ARG A 214 2.19 26.67 3.41
N PRO A 215 0.91 26.58 2.98
CA PRO A 215 0.62 26.24 1.60
C PRO A 215 1.33 27.29 0.75
N SER A 216 2.23 26.85 -0.13
CA SER A 216 2.80 27.72 -1.15
C SER A 216 1.63 28.23 -1.99
N VAL A 217 1.27 29.49 -1.77
CA VAL A 217 0.38 30.24 -2.66
C VAL A 217 1.15 30.38 -3.97
N LEU A 218 0.61 29.78 -5.04
CA LEU A 218 1.03 29.98 -6.42
C LEU A 218 0.91 31.46 -6.81
#